data_AF-A0A319BSS3-F1
#
_entry.id   AF-A0A319BSS3-F1
#
_cell.length_a   1.000
_cell.length_b   1.000
_cell.length_c   1.000
_cell.angle_alpha   90.00
_cell.angle_beta   90.00
_cell.angle_gamma   90.00
#
_symmetry.space_group_name_H-M   'P 1'
#
loop_
_entity.id
_entity.type
_entity.pdbx_description
1 polymer ?
#
loop_
_entity_poly.entity_id
_entity_poly.type
_entity_poly.pdbx_seq_one_letter_code
_entity_poly.pdbx_strand_id
1 'polypeptide(L)'
;MAKTPAFRPLLPAATPPSPIVSRKVSGSTQTRRSSACLKCREKRVKCVGSSPCQACTETGTACIFEPSRDRRRKSALIYAEQSTQKYRKILKQLLRTLMFGNDEQISALKEFVRNHASVGSCLNVLGSEYQPSSTPSETR
;
A
#
# COMPACT_ATOMS: atom_id res chain seq x y z
N MET A 1 13.31 44.11 -7.44
CA MET A 1 14.02 43.41 -6.35
C MET A 1 13.05 42.43 -5.70
N ALA A 2 13.21 41.12 -5.94
CA ALA A 2 12.30 40.10 -5.43
C ALA A 2 12.66 39.73 -3.99
N LYS A 3 11.71 39.85 -3.05
CA LYS A 3 11.87 39.42 -1.65
C LYS A 3 11.80 37.89 -1.59
N THR A 4 12.93 37.26 -1.27
CA THR A 4 13.01 35.83 -0.96
C THR A 4 12.23 35.54 0.34
N PRO A 5 11.29 34.59 0.38
CA PRO A 5 10.64 34.24 1.64
C PRO A 5 11.63 33.44 2.49
N ALA A 6 12.03 34.02 3.63
CA ALA A 6 12.82 33.31 4.63
C ALA A 6 11.98 32.18 5.23
N PHE A 7 12.45 30.94 5.09
CA PHE A 7 11.83 29.80 5.76
C PHE A 7 12.00 29.92 7.27
N ARG A 8 10.95 29.59 8.02
CA ARG A 8 11.01 29.56 9.50
C ARG A 8 11.91 28.38 9.92
N PRO A 9 12.89 28.61 10.82
CA PRO A 9 13.72 27.53 11.35
C PRO A 9 12.85 26.56 12.17
N LEU A 10 13.10 25.26 12.00
CA LEU A 10 12.46 24.21 12.81
C LEU A 10 13.03 24.31 14.23
N LEU A 11 12.16 24.50 15.22
CA LEU A 11 12.59 24.39 16.62
C LEU A 11 12.82 22.91 16.98
N PRO A 12 13.80 22.61 17.85
CA PRO A 12 13.96 21.28 18.44
C PRO A 12 12.66 20.83 19.12
N ALA A 13 12.36 19.54 19.05
CA ALA A 13 11.22 18.97 19.74
C ALA A 13 11.35 19.25 21.25
N ALA A 14 10.50 20.12 21.78
CA ALA A 14 10.36 20.26 23.23
C ALA A 14 9.95 18.90 23.80
N THR A 15 10.56 18.56 24.94
CA THR A 15 10.33 17.33 25.70
C THR A 15 8.85 16.92 25.71
N PRO A 16 8.53 15.61 25.56
CA PRO A 16 7.16 15.17 25.46
C PRO A 16 6.34 15.67 26.65
N PRO A 17 5.15 16.25 26.43
CA PRO A 17 4.27 16.59 27.55
C PRO A 17 3.97 15.31 28.32
N SER A 18 4.10 15.40 29.66
CA SER A 18 3.69 14.36 30.60
C SER A 18 2.35 13.76 30.19
N PRO A 19 2.11 12.44 30.42
CA PRO A 19 0.87 11.81 30.01
C PRO A 19 -0.29 12.45 30.77
N ILE A 20 -0.94 13.43 30.14
CA ILE A 20 -2.26 13.89 30.54
C ILE A 20 -3.14 12.67 30.34
N VAL A 21 -3.47 11.99 31.45
CA VAL A 21 -4.47 10.94 31.50
C VAL A 21 -5.79 11.60 31.10
N SER A 22 -6.03 11.67 29.79
CA SER A 22 -7.28 12.10 29.23
C SER A 22 -8.29 11.05 29.64
N ARG A 23 -9.08 11.38 30.67
CA ARG A 23 -10.31 10.65 31.02
C ARG A 23 -11.04 10.40 29.70
N LYS A 24 -11.18 9.13 29.33
CA LYS A 24 -12.07 8.73 28.24
C LYS A 24 -13.48 9.07 28.68
N VAL A 25 -13.92 10.29 28.38
CA VAL A 25 -15.34 10.60 28.31
C VAL A 25 -15.89 9.65 27.26
N SER A 26 -16.82 8.81 27.67
CA SER A 26 -17.60 7.90 26.83
C SER A 26 -18.54 8.70 25.91
N GLY A 27 -17.99 9.65 25.15
CA GLY A 27 -18.63 10.20 23.97
C GLY A 27 -18.52 9.14 22.89
N SER A 28 -19.65 8.85 22.22
CA SER A 28 -19.71 7.94 21.08
C SER A 28 -18.44 8.07 20.25
N THR A 29 -17.70 6.96 20.09
CA THR A 29 -16.51 6.95 19.25
C THR A 29 -16.96 7.26 17.84
N GLN A 30 -17.01 8.55 17.50
CA GLN A 30 -17.16 9.02 16.14
C GLN A 30 -15.98 8.43 15.40
N THR A 31 -16.24 7.34 14.71
CA THR A 31 -15.28 6.71 13.80
C THR A 31 -14.81 7.80 12.86
N ARG A 32 -13.60 8.34 13.11
CA ARG A 32 -13.01 9.35 12.23
C ARG A 32 -12.88 8.70 10.86
N ARG A 33 -13.76 9.09 9.93
CA ARG A 33 -13.78 8.52 8.59
C ARG A 33 -12.68 9.14 7.75
N SER A 34 -12.01 8.31 6.96
CA SER A 34 -10.91 8.73 6.08
C SER A 34 -11.39 9.63 4.95
N SER A 35 -12.65 9.50 4.51
CA SER A 35 -13.22 10.22 3.38
C SER A 35 -14.47 11.02 3.76
N ALA A 36 -14.65 12.17 3.12
CA ALA A 36 -15.89 12.95 3.19
C ALA A 36 -16.98 12.32 2.30
N CYS A 37 -18.25 12.52 2.66
CA CYS A 37 -19.39 12.15 1.80
C CYS A 37 -19.37 12.95 0.48
N LEU A 38 -20.14 12.49 -0.51
CA LEU A 38 -20.19 13.12 -1.83
C LEU A 38 -20.60 14.60 -1.78
N LYS A 39 -21.61 14.95 -0.98
CA LYS A 39 -22.09 16.35 -0.86
C LYS A 39 -21.10 17.27 -0.17
N CYS A 40 -20.47 16.86 0.92
CA CYS A 40 -19.43 17.67 1.56
C CYS A 40 -18.21 17.84 0.66
N ARG A 41 -17.88 16.83 -0.15
CA ARG A 41 -16.79 16.90 -1.13
C ARG A 41 -17.09 17.88 -2.26
N GLU A 42 -18.31 17.84 -2.79
CA GLU A 42 -18.80 18.79 -3.81
C GLU A 42 -18.77 20.24 -3.28
N LYS A 43 -19.27 20.45 -2.06
CA LYS A 43 -19.29 21.77 -1.40
C LYS A 43 -17.94 22.23 -0.84
N ARG A 44 -16.90 21.37 -0.84
CA ARG A 44 -15.58 21.62 -0.22
C ARG A 44 -15.65 22.03 1.26
N VAL A 45 -16.59 21.46 2.01
CA VAL A 45 -16.76 21.71 3.45
C VAL A 45 -16.28 20.55 4.31
N LYS A 46 -16.02 20.80 5.59
CA LYS A 46 -15.60 19.76 6.54
C LYS A 46 -16.73 18.74 6.75
N CYS A 47 -16.45 17.47 6.48
CA CYS A 47 -17.37 16.36 6.76
C CYS A 47 -17.04 15.78 8.14
N VAL A 48 -17.99 15.86 9.08
CA VAL A 48 -17.82 15.40 10.47
C VAL A 48 -19.01 14.54 10.88
N GLY A 49 -18.76 13.49 11.66
CA GLY A 49 -19.79 12.59 12.19
C GLY A 49 -19.90 11.26 11.43
N SER A 50 -20.85 10.43 11.90
CA SER A 50 -21.31 9.21 11.22
C SER A 50 -22.14 9.56 9.98
N SER A 51 -22.62 8.57 9.23
CA SER A 51 -23.62 8.82 8.19
C SER A 51 -25.02 8.84 8.82
N PRO A 52 -25.84 9.89 8.64
CA PRO A 52 -25.55 11.13 7.91
C PRO A 52 -24.64 12.09 8.69
N CYS A 53 -23.71 12.73 7.97
CA CYS A 53 -22.75 13.66 8.58
C CYS A 53 -23.45 14.94 9.02
N GLN A 54 -22.86 15.67 9.98
CA GLN A 54 -23.48 16.85 10.60
C GLN A 54 -23.96 17.87 9.55
N ALA A 55 -23.11 18.21 8.57
CA ALA A 55 -23.47 19.13 7.50
C ALA A 55 -24.64 18.62 6.63
N CYS A 56 -24.70 17.32 6.35
CA CYS A 56 -25.82 16.74 5.60
C CYS A 56 -27.12 16.74 6.39
N THR A 57 -27.04 16.49 7.71
CA THR A 57 -28.19 16.60 8.62
C THR A 57 -28.73 18.02 8.65
N GLU A 58 -27.87 19.02 8.81
CA GLU A 58 -28.26 20.45 8.82
C GLU A 58 -28.87 20.90 7.49
N THR A 59 -28.36 20.39 6.36
CA THR A 59 -28.90 20.74 5.03
C THR A 59 -30.10 19.88 4.61
N GLY A 60 -30.46 18.84 5.36
CA GLY A 60 -31.48 17.86 4.96
C GLY A 60 -31.16 17.13 3.65
N THR A 61 -29.87 16.91 3.33
CA THR A 61 -29.43 16.29 2.07
C THR A 61 -28.97 14.85 2.26
N ALA A 62 -29.09 14.04 1.20
CA ALA A 62 -28.61 12.66 1.20
C ALA A 62 -27.10 12.60 1.48
N CYS A 63 -26.73 11.89 2.56
CA CYS A 63 -25.34 11.69 2.95
C CYS A 63 -24.84 10.34 2.39
N ILE A 64 -24.23 10.39 1.20
CA ILE A 64 -23.74 9.18 0.52
C ILE A 64 -22.22 9.16 0.55
N PHE A 65 -21.66 8.04 1.00
CA PHE A 65 -20.22 7.76 0.94
C PHE A 65 -19.96 6.73 -0.14
N GLU A 66 -18.92 6.96 -0.96
CA GLU A 66 -18.53 6.04 -2.02
C GLU A 66 -17.14 5.46 -1.71
N PRO A 67 -17.05 4.22 -1.19
CA PRO A 67 -15.78 3.60 -0.82
C PRO A 67 -14.78 3.48 -1.98
N SER A 68 -15.28 3.30 -3.20
CA SER A 68 -14.51 3.17 -4.45
C SER A 68 -13.66 4.42 -4.76
N ARG A 69 -14.13 5.61 -4.35
CA ARG A 69 -13.43 6.88 -4.58
C ARG A 69 -12.39 7.23 -3.52
N ASP A 70 -12.27 6.42 -2.47
CA ASP A 70 -11.17 6.58 -1.51
C ASP A 70 -9.88 6.07 -2.17
N ARG A 71 -9.11 7.00 -2.73
CA ARG A 71 -7.83 6.71 -3.39
C ARG A 71 -6.88 5.94 -2.48
N ARG A 72 -6.93 6.14 -1.15
CA ARG A 72 -6.10 5.39 -0.20
C ARG A 72 -6.50 3.92 -0.12
N ARG A 73 -7.81 3.63 -0.11
CA ARG A 73 -8.29 2.24 -0.21
C ARG A 73 -7.94 1.64 -1.56
N LYS A 74 -8.14 2.38 -2.65
CA LYS A 74 -7.78 1.91 -4.00
C LYS A 74 -6.30 1.57 -4.11
N SER A 75 -5.41 2.43 -3.61
CA SER A 75 -3.96 2.16 -3.62
C SER A 75 -3.61 0.94 -2.77
N ALA A 76 -4.18 0.80 -1.56
CA ALA A 76 -3.94 -0.37 -0.71
C ALA A 76 -4.39 -1.68 -1.39
N LEU A 77 -5.55 -1.67 -2.07
CA LEU A 77 -6.03 -2.81 -2.83
C LEU A 77 -5.11 -3.13 -4.02
N ILE A 78 -4.67 -2.11 -4.78
CA ILE A 78 -3.73 -2.29 -5.89
C ILE A 78 -2.40 -2.87 -5.38
N TYR A 79 -1.84 -2.36 -4.29
CA TYR A 79 -0.60 -2.89 -3.73
C TYR A 79 -0.77 -4.34 -3.25
N ALA A 80 -1.88 -4.65 -2.59
CA ALA A 80 -2.18 -6.03 -2.17
C ALA A 80 -2.30 -6.97 -3.38
N GLU A 81 -3.00 -6.54 -4.43
CA GLU A 81 -3.13 -7.30 -5.67
C GLU A 81 -1.79 -7.51 -6.36
N GLN A 82 -0.99 -6.45 -6.54
CA GLN A 82 0.33 -6.53 -7.15
C GLN A 82 1.27 -7.46 -6.38
N SER A 83 1.26 -7.40 -5.04
CA SER A 83 2.06 -8.29 -4.21
C SER A 83 1.67 -9.75 -4.42
N THR A 84 0.37 -10.04 -4.47
CA THR A 84 -0.16 -11.39 -4.71
C THR A 84 0.20 -11.89 -6.11
N GLN A 85 0.05 -11.05 -7.13
CA GLN A 85 0.42 -11.38 -8.50
C GLN A 85 1.91 -11.67 -8.63
N LYS A 86 2.77 -10.90 -7.95
CA LYS A 86 4.23 -11.14 -7.90
C LYS A 86 4.54 -12.53 -7.35
N TYR A 87 4.02 -12.89 -6.18
CA TYR A 87 4.28 -14.21 -5.59
C TYR A 87 3.75 -15.35 -6.45
N ARG A 88 2.56 -15.18 -7.05
CA ARG A 88 1.97 -16.17 -7.96
C ARG A 88 2.83 -16.40 -9.20
N LYS A 89 3.43 -15.34 -9.78
CA LYS A 89 4.36 -15.46 -10.91
C LYS A 89 5.63 -16.23 -10.52
N ILE A 90 6.23 -15.88 -9.38
CA ILE A 90 7.44 -16.56 -8.89
C ILE A 90 7.17 -18.05 -8.63
N LEU A 91 6.08 -18.37 -7.94
CA LEU A 91 5.71 -19.77 -7.65
C LEU A 91 5.55 -20.60 -8.92
N LYS A 92 4.88 -20.05 -9.94
CA LYS A 92 4.72 -20.72 -11.23
C LYS A 92 6.07 -20.96 -11.92
N GLN A 93 6.97 -20.00 -11.85
CA GLN A 93 8.29 -20.12 -12.45
C GLN A 93 9.12 -21.20 -11.74
N LEU A 94 9.11 -21.21 -10.40
CA LEU A 94 9.78 -22.26 -9.62
C LEU A 94 9.25 -23.64 -9.97
N LEU A 95 7.92 -23.80 -10.02
CA LEU A 95 7.30 -25.07 -10.38
C LEU A 95 7.71 -25.50 -11.79
N ARG A 96 7.74 -24.57 -12.75
CA ARG A 96 8.19 -24.86 -14.12
C ARG A 96 9.64 -25.34 -14.15
N THR A 97 10.54 -24.67 -13.44
CA THR A 97 11.96 -25.06 -13.39
C THR A 97 12.15 -26.41 -12.69
N LEU A 98 11.37 -26.74 -11.66
CA LEU A 98 11.43 -28.03 -11.00
C LEU A 98 10.85 -29.17 -11.84
N MET A 99 9.83 -28.88 -12.67
CA MET A 99 9.17 -29.90 -13.49
C MET A 99 9.85 -30.13 -14.84
N PHE A 100 10.40 -29.08 -15.45
CA PHE A 100 10.89 -29.11 -16.84
C PHE A 100 12.32 -28.58 -16.98
N GLY A 101 12.96 -28.17 -15.89
CA GLY A 101 14.33 -27.68 -15.93
C GLY A 101 15.34 -28.83 -16.00
N ASN A 102 16.45 -28.56 -16.66
CA ASN A 102 17.58 -29.49 -16.70
C ASN A 102 18.34 -29.46 -15.36
N ASP A 103 19.16 -30.48 -15.08
CA ASP A 103 19.91 -30.59 -13.82
C ASP A 103 20.79 -29.38 -13.52
N GLU A 104 21.37 -28.74 -14.55
CA GLU A 104 22.12 -27.48 -14.41
C GLU A 104 21.23 -26.33 -13.92
N GLN A 105 20.02 -26.21 -14.48
CA GLN A 105 19.06 -25.15 -14.11
C GLN A 105 18.53 -25.37 -12.69
N ILE A 106 18.28 -26.62 -12.31
CA ILE A 106 17.84 -26.98 -10.95
C ILE A 106 18.98 -26.75 -9.95
N SER A 107 20.21 -27.09 -10.31
CA SER A 107 21.40 -26.86 -9.46
C SER A 107 21.67 -25.37 -9.28
N ALA A 108 21.62 -24.58 -10.35
CA ALA A 108 21.74 -23.13 -10.30
C ALA A 108 20.64 -22.49 -9.43
N LEU A 109 19.38 -22.94 -9.59
CA LEU A 109 18.27 -22.47 -8.75
C LEU A 109 18.51 -22.80 -7.26
N LYS A 110 19.00 -24.01 -6.97
CA LYS A 110 19.27 -24.46 -5.60
C LYS A 110 20.39 -23.65 -4.95
N GLU A 111 21.47 -23.39 -5.69
CA GLU A 111 22.58 -22.56 -5.22
C GLU A 111 22.14 -21.11 -5.02
N PHE A 112 21.38 -20.57 -5.97
CA PHE A 112 20.77 -19.25 -5.87
C PHE A 112 19.93 -19.10 -4.59
N VAL A 113 19.02 -20.05 -4.32
CA VAL A 113 18.16 -20.01 -3.12
C VAL A 113 18.99 -20.08 -1.83
N ARG A 114 20.08 -20.87 -1.82
CA ARG A 114 20.97 -21.03 -0.66
C ARG A 114 21.84 -19.80 -0.38
N ASN A 115 22.20 -19.04 -1.41
CA ASN A 115 23.07 -17.87 -1.30
C ASN A 115 22.35 -16.59 -0.84
N HIS A 116 21.01 -16.59 -0.74
CA HIS A 116 20.25 -15.43 -0.28
C HIS A 116 20.06 -15.41 1.25
N ALA A 117 20.36 -14.25 1.86
CA ALA A 117 20.27 -14.03 3.32
C ALA A 117 18.85 -14.08 3.89
N SER A 118 17.81 -13.94 3.07
CA SER A 118 16.41 -14.09 3.51
C SER A 118 15.49 -14.48 2.36
N VAL A 119 14.35 -15.08 2.71
CA VAL A 119 13.27 -15.41 1.76
C VAL A 119 12.78 -14.16 1.02
N GLY A 120 12.67 -13.02 1.71
CA GLY A 120 12.25 -11.76 1.09
C GLY A 120 13.25 -11.22 0.06
N SER A 121 14.55 -11.34 0.33
CA SER A 121 15.62 -10.98 -0.60
C SER A 121 15.58 -11.87 -1.85
N CYS A 122 15.45 -13.19 -1.67
CA CYS A 122 15.33 -14.16 -2.75
C CYS A 122 14.11 -13.88 -3.65
N LEU A 123 12.94 -13.62 -3.06
CA LEU A 123 11.70 -13.31 -3.80
C LEU A 123 11.75 -11.96 -4.55
N ASN A 124 12.55 -11.00 -4.08
CA ASN A 124 12.75 -9.75 -4.80
C ASN A 124 13.58 -9.95 -6.06
N VAL A 125 14.62 -10.79 -6.00
CA VAL A 125 15.49 -11.05 -7.15
C VAL A 125 14.81 -11.99 -8.16
N LEU A 126 14.14 -13.06 -7.72
CA LEU A 126 13.36 -13.93 -8.62
C LEU A 126 12.20 -13.19 -9.32
N GLY A 127 11.68 -12.13 -8.72
CA GLY A 127 10.63 -11.29 -9.30
C GLY A 127 11.13 -10.29 -10.34
N SER A 128 12.45 -10.05 -10.42
CA SER A 128 13.12 -9.16 -11.35
C SER A 128 13.81 -10.00 -12.44
N GLU A 129 13.01 -10.58 -13.34
CA GLU A 129 13.48 -11.28 -14.55
C GLU A 129 14.75 -12.14 -14.36
N TYR A 130 14.65 -13.26 -13.63
CA TYR A 130 15.52 -14.38 -13.93
C TYR A 130 15.10 -14.96 -15.28
N GLN A 131 15.75 -14.51 -16.36
CA GLN A 131 15.73 -15.18 -17.65
C GLN A 131 16.73 -16.35 -17.55
N PRO A 132 16.30 -17.62 -17.44
CA PRO A 132 17.20 -18.70 -17.81
C PRO A 132 17.55 -18.46 -19.28
N SER A 133 18.83 -18.27 -19.58
CA SER A 133 19.31 -18.12 -20.94
C SER A 133 18.66 -19.16 -21.87
N SER A 134 17.89 -18.66 -22.84
CA SER A 134 17.57 -19.26 -24.15
C SER A 134 18.75 -20.08 -24.68
N THR A 135 18.67 -21.24 -25.35
CA THR A 135 17.67 -22.00 -26.12
C THR A 135 18.42 -23.28 -26.59
N PRO A 136 17.82 -24.47 -26.79
CA PRO A 136 18.34 -25.39 -27.79
C PRO A 136 17.66 -25.10 -29.12
N SER A 137 18.49 -24.79 -30.10
CA SER A 137 18.18 -24.55 -31.50
C SER A 137 17.27 -25.64 -32.09
N GLU A 138 16.24 -25.23 -32.82
CA GLU A 138 15.61 -26.04 -33.85
C GLU A 138 16.70 -26.60 -34.78
N THR A 139 16.77 -27.92 -34.92
CA THR A 139 17.43 -28.54 -36.06
C THR A 139 16.49 -29.62 -36.62
N ARG A 140 15.89 -29.24 -37.75
CA ARG A 140 15.40 -30.02 -38.90
C ARG A 140 15.17 -31.52 -38.77
#